data_AF-A0A1Z8VGV9-F1
#
_entry.id   AF-A0A1Z8VGV9-F1
#
_cell.length_a   1.000
_cell.length_b   1.000
_cell.length_c   1.000
_cell.angle_alpha   90.00
_cell.angle_beta   90.00
_cell.angle_gamma   90.00
#
_symmetry.space_group_name_H-M   'P 1'
#
loop_
_entity.id
_entity.type
_entity.pdbx_description
1 polymer ?
#
loop_
_entity_poly.entity_id
_entity_poly.type
_entity_poly.pdbx_seq_one_letter_code
_entity_poly.pdbx_strand_id
1 'polypeptide(L)'
;MSFLQPVALFGFILVIAPILIHLLNRLRHRRQEWAAMRFLLRAREKSSKSTNLRHWLTLLLRMLALICLTLLIAQPVFHQGESWLSFTGQKPVTLVCVLDRSASMERIAKGTTSSLRKLSLNKILSLSKKQDNGRVVLFETTGSSPLIIDQKLALDGPSIESFLGPTDTSANLPGTLKNVFGWLERESISNARICIFSDLQSSSWKLSQNAVTLQELARDLEQRKGKWKLQLCPLETTSLSNRSISLRPQKRTPYFLIERSETGEELISLEIQSEATRSYLDLNLTSARTILNSSLIS
;
A
#
# COMPACT_ATOMS: atom_id res chain seq x y z
N MET A 1 -5.23 -4.58 17.89
CA MET A 1 -5.36 -3.44 18.83
C MET A 1 -4.00 -3.21 19.49
N SER A 2 -3.32 -2.12 19.14
CA SER A 2 -2.08 -1.70 19.80
C SER A 2 -2.38 -0.46 20.65
N PHE A 3 -1.78 -0.39 21.84
CA PHE A 3 -1.86 0.81 22.69
C PHE A 3 -0.55 1.57 22.59
N LEU A 4 -0.63 2.89 22.41
CA LEU A 4 0.57 3.75 22.41
C LEU A 4 1.24 3.76 23.78
N GLN A 5 0.46 3.66 24.85
CA GLN A 5 0.94 3.69 26.22
C GLN A 5 0.32 2.55 27.05
N PRO A 6 0.92 1.35 27.05
CA PRO A 6 0.39 0.19 27.80
C PRO A 6 0.28 0.46 29.30
N VAL A 7 1.15 1.30 29.86
CA VAL A 7 1.17 1.67 31.28
C VAL A 7 -0.12 2.38 31.71
N ALA A 8 -0.80 3.08 30.79
CA ALA A 8 -2.07 3.75 31.09
C ALA A 8 -3.18 2.77 31.49
N LEU A 9 -3.07 1.47 31.14
CA LEU A 9 -4.02 0.44 31.56
C LEU A 9 -4.04 0.23 33.08
N PHE A 10 -2.98 0.58 33.80
CA PHE A 10 -3.00 0.56 35.27
C PHE A 10 -4.01 1.56 35.86
N GLY A 11 -4.50 2.53 35.07
CA GLY A 11 -5.60 3.42 35.46
C GLY A 11 -6.91 2.67 35.81
N PHE A 12 -7.10 1.44 35.33
CA PHE A 12 -8.23 0.60 35.75
C PHE A 12 -8.23 0.26 37.25
N ILE A 13 -7.08 0.31 37.93
CA ILE A 13 -7.01 0.13 39.38
C ILE A 13 -7.72 1.28 40.11
N LEU A 14 -7.62 2.51 39.59
CA LEU A 14 -8.34 3.68 40.13
C LEU A 14 -9.84 3.57 39.92
N VAL A 15 -10.27 2.92 38.83
CA VAL A 15 -11.69 2.64 38.55
C VAL A 15 -12.28 1.70 39.62
N ILE A 16 -11.48 0.79 40.21
CA ILE A 16 -11.95 -0.14 41.26
C ILE A 16 -12.17 0.58 42.61
N ALA A 17 -11.47 1.67 42.89
CA ALA A 17 -11.55 2.40 44.16
C ALA A 17 -12.98 2.83 44.57
N PRO A 18 -13.79 3.48 43.73
CA PRO A 18 -15.16 3.85 44.08
C PRO A 18 -16.09 2.65 44.33
N ILE A 19 -15.86 1.49 43.68
CA ILE A 19 -16.58 0.25 44.02
C ILE A 19 -16.22 -0.20 45.43
N LEU A 20 -14.92 -0.24 45.75
CA LEU A 20 -14.45 -0.67 47.07
C LEU A 20 -14.98 0.23 48.19
N ILE A 21 -14.91 1.55 48.00
CA ILE A 21 -15.43 2.54 48.96
C ILE A 21 -16.94 2.34 49.16
N HIS A 22 -17.69 2.09 48.08
CA HIS A 22 -19.14 1.85 48.17
C HIS A 22 -19.46 0.58 48.96
N LEU A 23 -18.74 -0.52 48.71
CA LEU A 23 -18.92 -1.79 49.41
C LEU A 23 -18.59 -1.66 50.90
N LEU A 24 -17.49 -0.96 51.22
CA LEU A 24 -17.07 -0.69 52.60
C LEU A 24 -18.07 0.20 53.35
N ASN A 25 -18.66 1.21 52.69
CA ASN A 25 -19.65 2.08 53.32
C ASN A 25 -20.96 1.34 53.62
N ARG A 26 -21.34 0.38 52.77
CA ARG A 26 -22.51 -0.51 53.00
C ARG A 26 -22.32 -1.41 54.22
N LEU A 27 -21.10 -1.85 54.50
CA LEU A 27 -20.77 -2.69 55.66
C LEU A 27 -20.84 -1.94 57.00
N ARG A 28 -20.79 -0.61 56.99
CA ARG A 28 -20.68 0.22 58.21
C ARG A 28 -22.03 0.65 58.81
N HIS A 29 -23.14 0.36 58.16
CA HIS A 29 -24.46 0.77 58.63
C HIS A 29 -24.99 -0.18 59.71
N ARG A 30 -24.54 0.02 60.97
CA ARG A 30 -25.22 -0.55 62.13
C ARG A 30 -26.50 0.25 62.39
N ARG A 31 -27.64 -0.44 62.40
CA ARG A 31 -28.92 0.15 62.80
C ARG A 31 -28.90 0.37 64.31
N GLN A 32 -29.12 1.61 64.74
CA GLN A 32 -29.36 1.94 66.14
C GLN A 32 -30.89 2.03 66.33
N GLU A 33 -31.45 1.10 67.09
CA GLU A 33 -32.88 1.04 67.39
C GLU A 33 -33.23 2.15 68.39
N TRP A 34 -33.82 3.25 67.92
CA TRP A 34 -34.41 4.28 68.79
C TRP A 34 -35.93 4.15 68.81
N ALA A 35 -36.51 3.92 70.00
CA ALA A 35 -37.90 3.52 70.19
C ALA A 35 -38.94 4.54 69.72
N ALA A 36 -38.61 5.84 69.66
CA ALA A 36 -39.54 6.90 69.26
C ALA A 36 -39.86 6.92 67.74
N MET A 37 -39.09 6.22 66.90
CA MET A 37 -39.14 6.38 65.44
C MET A 37 -40.14 5.46 64.70
N ARG A 38 -40.81 4.54 65.41
CA ARG A 38 -41.71 3.53 64.82
C ARG A 38 -42.93 4.14 64.10
N PHE A 39 -43.38 5.34 64.49
CA PHE A 39 -44.45 6.07 63.82
C PHE A 39 -44.01 6.78 62.53
N LEU A 40 -42.72 7.15 62.43
CA LEU A 40 -42.12 7.83 61.26
C LEU A 40 -41.68 6.83 60.17
N LEU A 41 -41.39 5.58 60.55
CA LEU A 41 -40.97 4.51 59.66
C LEU A 41 -42.08 4.03 58.70
N ARG A 42 -43.35 4.01 59.13
CA ARG A 42 -44.50 3.63 58.26
C ARG A 42 -44.72 4.58 57.08
N ALA A 43 -44.31 5.84 57.18
CA ALA A 43 -44.37 6.80 56.07
C ALA A 43 -43.17 6.70 55.10
N ARG A 44 -42.05 6.09 55.55
CA ARG A 44 -40.78 6.08 54.81
C ARG A 44 -40.63 4.87 53.88
N GLU A 45 -41.35 3.78 54.11
CA GLU A 45 -41.26 2.55 53.29
C GLU A 45 -41.66 2.76 51.83
N LYS A 46 -42.53 3.74 51.54
CA LYS A 46 -43.00 4.02 50.17
C LYS A 46 -41.98 4.74 49.28
N SER A 47 -40.91 5.32 49.84
CA SER A 47 -39.91 6.14 49.11
C SER A 47 -38.59 5.41 48.81
N SER A 48 -38.39 4.19 49.34
CA SER A 48 -37.09 3.50 49.29
C SER A 48 -36.71 2.89 47.94
N LYS A 49 -37.66 2.65 47.02
CA LYS A 49 -37.34 1.96 45.75
C LYS A 49 -36.64 2.88 44.73
N SER A 50 -36.98 4.17 44.70
CA SER A 50 -36.40 5.13 43.74
C SER A 50 -34.99 5.59 44.15
N THR A 51 -34.71 5.67 45.45
CA THR A 51 -33.39 6.08 45.95
C THR A 51 -32.30 5.07 45.61
N ASN A 52 -32.62 3.75 45.61
CA ASN A 52 -31.67 2.71 45.24
C ASN A 52 -31.27 2.78 43.75
N LEU A 53 -32.22 3.04 42.83
CA LEU A 53 -31.90 3.20 41.40
C LEU A 53 -30.94 4.37 41.17
N ARG A 54 -31.18 5.52 41.82
CA ARG A 54 -30.30 6.69 41.70
C ARG A 54 -28.90 6.43 42.25
N HIS A 55 -28.77 5.62 43.30
CA HIS A 55 -27.45 5.23 43.83
C HIS A 55 -26.67 4.34 42.84
N TRP A 56 -27.34 3.36 42.21
CA TRP A 56 -26.69 2.53 41.19
C TRP A 56 -26.33 3.33 39.93
N LEU A 57 -27.21 4.26 39.51
CA LEU A 57 -26.95 5.10 38.34
C LEU A 57 -25.76 6.03 38.56
N THR A 58 -25.66 6.67 39.73
CA THR A 58 -24.54 7.58 40.06
C THR A 58 -23.23 6.82 40.22
N LEU A 59 -23.25 5.61 40.78
CA LEU A 59 -22.10 4.71 40.80
C LEU A 59 -21.65 4.38 39.37
N LEU A 60 -22.58 3.95 38.51
CA LEU A 60 -22.28 3.57 37.13
C LEU A 60 -21.73 4.74 36.32
N LEU A 61 -22.30 5.94 36.45
CA LEU A 61 -21.79 7.13 35.76
C LEU A 61 -20.37 7.50 36.20
N ARG A 62 -20.08 7.41 37.51
CA ARG A 62 -18.74 7.71 38.06
C ARG A 62 -17.71 6.71 37.54
N MET A 63 -18.07 5.43 37.45
CA MET A 63 -17.23 4.39 36.85
C MET A 63 -16.98 4.66 35.37
N LEU A 64 -18.04 4.97 34.62
CA LEU A 64 -17.96 5.22 33.18
C LEU A 64 -17.09 6.45 32.88
N ALA A 65 -17.17 7.50 33.69
CA ALA A 65 -16.30 8.68 33.57
C ALA A 65 -14.82 8.33 33.76
N LEU A 66 -14.47 7.52 34.77
CA LEU A 66 -13.09 7.09 35.00
C LEU A 66 -12.57 6.13 33.93
N ILE A 67 -13.42 5.23 33.43
CA ILE A 67 -13.09 4.34 32.31
C ILE A 67 -12.82 5.16 31.04
N CYS A 68 -13.69 6.13 30.75
CA CYS A 68 -13.54 7.00 29.59
C CYS A 68 -12.24 7.83 29.68
N LEU A 69 -11.93 8.36 30.87
CA LEU A 69 -10.68 9.08 31.13
C LEU A 69 -9.45 8.17 30.94
N THR A 70 -9.50 6.94 31.45
CA THR A 70 -8.41 5.96 31.32
C THR A 70 -8.20 5.58 29.86
N LEU A 71 -9.28 5.36 29.11
CA LEU A 71 -9.22 5.10 27.67
C LEU A 71 -8.69 6.30 26.88
N LEU A 72 -9.06 7.53 27.27
CA LEU A 72 -8.57 8.74 26.63
C LEU A 72 -7.05 8.89 26.80
N ILE A 73 -6.53 8.57 27.99
CA ILE A 73 -5.08 8.59 28.27
C ILE A 73 -4.38 7.42 27.59
N ALA A 74 -4.98 6.22 27.58
CA ALA A 74 -4.41 5.05 26.94
C ALA A 74 -4.32 5.16 25.41
N GLN A 75 -5.03 6.14 24.82
CA GLN A 75 -5.12 6.39 23.38
C GLN A 75 -5.15 5.08 22.57
N PRO A 76 -6.27 4.30 22.66
CA PRO A 76 -6.39 3.07 21.90
C PRO A 76 -6.26 3.39 20.42
N VAL A 77 -5.21 2.87 19.79
CA VAL A 77 -5.01 3.01 18.35
C VAL A 77 -5.80 1.90 17.68
N PHE A 78 -7.02 2.24 17.30
CA PHE A 78 -7.79 1.44 16.37
C PHE A 78 -7.09 1.56 15.01
N HIS A 79 -6.53 0.45 14.53
CA HIS A 79 -6.12 0.40 13.13
C HIS A 79 -7.38 0.68 12.30
N GLN A 80 -7.30 1.62 11.36
CA GLN A 80 -8.43 2.29 10.69
C GLN A 80 -9.30 1.37 9.78
N GLY A 81 -9.34 0.06 10.03
CA GLY A 81 -10.23 -0.92 9.39
C GLY A 81 -11.10 -1.72 10.36
N GLU A 82 -10.88 -1.60 11.68
CA GLU A 82 -11.66 -2.31 12.71
C GLU A 82 -12.50 -1.31 13.52
N SER A 83 -13.47 -0.71 12.84
CA SER A 83 -14.55 0.01 13.52
C SER A 83 -15.39 -1.01 14.30
N TRP A 84 -15.14 -1.11 15.60
CA TRP A 84 -15.91 -1.95 16.53
C TRP A 84 -17.39 -1.57 16.63
N LEU A 85 -17.74 -0.37 16.14
CA LEU A 85 -19.07 0.24 16.17
C LEU A 85 -19.78 0.21 14.79
N SER A 86 -19.26 -0.53 13.82
CA SER A 86 -19.96 -0.74 12.55
C SER A 86 -21.14 -1.71 12.75
N PHE A 87 -22.29 -1.15 13.12
CA PHE A 87 -23.58 -1.86 13.22
C PHE A 87 -24.08 -2.38 11.86
N THR A 88 -23.44 -1.98 10.75
CA THR A 88 -23.66 -2.51 9.41
C THR A 88 -22.50 -3.46 9.09
N GLY A 89 -22.78 -4.75 8.89
CA GLY A 89 -21.76 -5.79 8.66
C GLY A 89 -20.95 -5.67 7.35
N GLN A 90 -20.98 -4.51 6.68
CA GLN A 90 -20.20 -4.26 5.48
C GLN A 90 -18.89 -3.57 5.86
N LYS A 91 -17.81 -4.36 5.96
CA LYS A 91 -16.45 -3.80 6.07
C LYS A 91 -16.18 -2.86 4.88
N PRO A 92 -15.64 -1.66 5.10
CA PRO A 92 -15.38 -0.70 4.02
C PRO A 92 -14.42 -1.32 2.99
N VAL A 93 -14.78 -1.22 1.71
CA VAL A 93 -13.91 -1.67 0.61
C VAL A 93 -12.75 -0.69 0.50
N THR A 94 -11.52 -1.18 0.63
CA THR A 94 -10.33 -0.34 0.44
C THR A 94 -10.10 -0.14 -1.06
N LEU A 95 -9.99 1.11 -1.51
CA LEU A 95 -9.66 1.43 -2.90
C LEU A 95 -8.15 1.59 -3.01
N VAL A 96 -7.51 0.71 -3.76
CA VAL A 96 -6.09 0.81 -4.09
C VAL A 96 -5.96 1.32 -5.51
N CYS A 97 -5.28 2.44 -5.68
CA CYS A 97 -4.97 3.02 -7.00
C CYS A 97 -3.49 2.78 -7.29
N VAL A 98 -3.17 2.19 -8.43
CA VAL A 98 -1.81 2.07 -8.93
C VAL A 98 -1.65 3.07 -10.06
N LEU A 99 -0.76 4.05 -9.88
CA LEU A 99 -0.42 5.04 -10.88
C LEU A 99 0.86 4.63 -11.59
N ASP A 100 0.75 4.44 -12.90
CA ASP A 100 1.93 4.36 -13.76
C ASP A 100 2.58 5.74 -13.86
N ARG A 101 3.86 5.83 -13.46
CA ARG A 101 4.70 7.03 -13.58
C ARG A 101 5.80 6.87 -14.62
N SER A 102 5.69 5.91 -15.53
CA SER A 102 6.64 5.77 -16.63
C SER A 102 6.67 7.01 -17.52
N ALA A 103 7.80 7.23 -18.21
CA ALA A 103 7.99 8.39 -19.08
C ALA A 103 6.88 8.56 -20.15
N SER A 104 6.21 7.47 -20.55
CA SER A 104 5.11 7.53 -21.52
C SER A 104 3.83 8.17 -20.97
N MET A 105 3.67 8.22 -19.65
CA MET A 105 2.52 8.83 -18.99
C MET A 105 2.52 10.37 -19.08
N GLU A 106 3.59 10.98 -19.58
CA GLU A 106 3.63 12.41 -19.94
C GLU A 106 3.10 12.71 -21.33
N ARG A 107 2.69 11.70 -22.10
CA ARG A 107 2.00 11.90 -23.37
C ARG A 107 0.65 12.60 -23.12
N ILE A 108 0.22 13.40 -24.09
CA ILE A 108 -1.07 14.09 -24.04
C ILE A 108 -2.18 13.07 -24.23
N ALA A 109 -3.15 13.09 -23.32
CA ALA A 109 -4.30 12.19 -23.38
C ALA A 109 -5.28 12.63 -24.47
N LYS A 110 -5.91 11.64 -25.11
CA LYS A 110 -6.82 11.87 -26.24
C LYS A 110 -7.98 12.79 -25.85
N GLY A 111 -8.20 13.84 -26.64
CA GLY A 111 -9.28 14.80 -26.41
C GLY A 111 -9.05 15.77 -25.25
N THR A 112 -7.82 15.87 -24.73
CA THR A 112 -7.47 16.78 -23.63
C THR A 112 -6.12 17.46 -23.89
N THR A 113 -5.80 18.50 -23.10
CA THR A 113 -4.49 19.17 -23.11
C THR A 113 -3.56 18.68 -22.00
N SER A 114 -4.05 17.82 -21.10
CA SER A 114 -3.30 17.30 -19.96
C SER A 114 -2.57 16.01 -20.30
N SER A 115 -1.48 15.73 -19.57
CA SER A 115 -0.80 14.44 -19.68
C SER A 115 -1.65 13.30 -19.10
N LEU A 116 -1.41 12.06 -19.56
CA LEU A 116 -2.09 10.87 -19.06
C LEU A 116 -1.96 10.75 -17.53
N ARG A 117 -0.81 11.12 -16.96
CA ARG A 117 -0.58 11.14 -15.51
C ARG A 117 -1.53 12.12 -14.82
N LYS A 118 -1.58 13.38 -15.26
CA LYS A 118 -2.49 14.40 -14.67
C LYS A 118 -3.95 13.97 -14.77
N LEU A 119 -4.35 13.40 -15.90
CA LEU A 119 -5.69 12.85 -16.09
C LEU A 119 -5.98 11.69 -15.13
N SER A 120 -5.00 10.81 -14.91
CA SER A 120 -5.11 9.68 -13.96
C SER A 120 -5.27 10.15 -12.53
N LEU A 121 -4.47 11.13 -12.09
CA LEU A 121 -4.57 11.75 -10.78
C LEU A 121 -5.96 12.37 -10.55
N ASN A 122 -6.49 13.09 -11.54
CA ASN A 122 -7.84 13.65 -11.47
C ASN A 122 -8.92 12.57 -11.38
N LYS A 123 -8.76 11.46 -12.11
CA LYS A 123 -9.67 10.31 -11.98
C LYS A 123 -9.59 9.69 -10.58
N ILE A 124 -8.40 9.45 -10.04
CA ILE A 124 -8.18 8.92 -8.69
C ILE A 124 -8.84 9.83 -7.64
N LEU A 125 -8.67 11.14 -7.76
CA LEU A 125 -9.35 12.15 -6.94
C LEU A 125 -10.86 12.04 -6.99
N SER A 126 -11.42 11.94 -8.20
CA SER A 126 -12.86 11.84 -8.39
C SER A 126 -13.43 10.56 -7.77
N LEU A 127 -12.66 9.46 -7.77
CA LEU A 127 -13.03 8.22 -7.10
C LEU A 127 -12.96 8.37 -5.58
N SER A 128 -11.95 9.07 -5.07
CA SER A 128 -11.81 9.35 -3.64
C SER A 128 -12.96 10.20 -3.11
N LYS A 129 -13.39 11.24 -3.83
CA LYS A 129 -14.51 12.10 -3.42
C LYS A 129 -15.85 11.36 -3.40
N LYS A 130 -16.04 10.37 -4.28
CA LYS A 130 -17.26 9.56 -4.34
C LYS A 130 -17.34 8.50 -3.24
N GLN A 131 -16.22 8.20 -2.58
CA GLN A 131 -16.14 7.15 -1.59
C GLN A 131 -16.29 7.73 -0.18
N ASP A 132 -17.53 7.73 0.32
CA ASP A 132 -17.93 8.42 1.56
C ASP A 132 -17.26 7.89 2.84
N ASN A 133 -16.67 6.69 2.80
CA ASN A 133 -16.09 6.03 3.99
C ASN A 133 -14.94 5.05 3.67
N GLY A 134 -14.33 5.15 2.48
CA GLY A 134 -13.29 4.22 2.04
C GLY A 134 -11.90 4.83 2.06
N ARG A 135 -10.94 4.08 2.58
CA ARG A 135 -9.51 4.41 2.51
C ARG A 135 -9.06 4.29 1.05
N VAL A 136 -8.52 5.38 0.48
CA VAL A 136 -7.85 5.37 -0.82
C VAL A 136 -6.35 5.31 -0.61
N VAL A 137 -5.70 4.32 -1.21
CA VAL A 137 -4.26 4.11 -1.12
C VAL A 137 -3.65 4.14 -2.51
N LEU A 138 -2.68 5.01 -2.71
CA LEU A 138 -1.98 5.20 -3.96
C LEU A 138 -0.62 4.50 -3.92
N PHE A 139 -0.38 3.66 -4.91
CA PHE A 139 0.93 3.09 -5.23
C PHE A 139 1.42 3.68 -6.54
N GLU A 140 2.75 3.77 -6.67
CA GLU A 140 3.39 4.23 -7.90
C GLU A 140 4.49 3.26 -8.36
N THR A 141 4.83 3.33 -9.64
CA THR A 141 5.75 2.38 -10.28
C THR A 141 7.23 2.62 -9.99
N THR A 142 7.58 3.74 -9.35
CA THR A 142 8.95 4.14 -8.97
C THR A 142 9.45 3.47 -7.68
N GLY A 143 8.60 2.74 -6.96
CA GLY A 143 8.99 1.96 -5.78
C GLY A 143 8.84 2.69 -4.43
N SER A 144 8.20 3.86 -4.41
CA SER A 144 7.91 4.59 -3.18
C SER A 144 6.92 3.85 -2.26
N SER A 145 6.96 4.18 -0.98
CA SER A 145 5.96 3.71 -0.01
C SER A 145 4.55 4.14 -0.42
N PRO A 146 3.51 3.33 -0.13
CA PRO A 146 2.14 3.69 -0.47
C PRO A 146 1.72 4.98 0.19
N LEU A 147 1.13 5.89 -0.60
CA LEU A 147 0.57 7.15 -0.12
C LEU A 147 -0.91 6.94 0.23
N ILE A 148 -1.30 7.29 1.44
CA ILE A 148 -2.71 7.25 1.85
C ILE A 148 -3.33 8.61 1.50
N ILE A 149 -4.34 8.59 0.64
CA ILE A 149 -5.08 9.80 0.26
C ILE A 149 -6.25 9.92 1.23
N ASP A 150 -6.13 10.85 2.18
CA ASP A 150 -7.26 11.30 2.99
C ASP A 150 -8.07 12.35 2.20
N GLN A 151 -9.38 12.46 2.42
CA GLN A 151 -10.26 13.39 1.72
C GLN A 151 -9.81 14.86 1.85
N LYS A 152 -9.01 15.16 2.88
CA LYS A 152 -8.39 16.48 3.13
C LYS A 152 -7.09 16.73 2.36
N LEU A 153 -6.52 15.71 1.73
CA LEU A 153 -5.35 15.86 0.88
C LEU A 153 -5.82 16.48 -0.44
N ALA A 154 -5.81 17.81 -0.51
CA ALA A 154 -6.07 18.53 -1.75
C ALA A 154 -4.96 18.14 -2.76
N LEU A 155 -5.26 17.21 -3.68
CA LEU A 155 -4.29 16.79 -4.71
C LEU A 155 -4.03 17.85 -5.79
N ASP A 156 -4.54 19.06 -5.60
CA ASP A 156 -4.42 20.19 -6.51
C ASP A 156 -3.28 21.16 -6.12
N GLY A 157 -2.52 20.84 -5.06
CA GLY A 157 -1.42 21.68 -4.56
C GLY A 157 -0.06 21.42 -5.24
N PRO A 158 0.82 22.43 -5.31
CA PRO A 158 2.19 22.29 -5.85
C PRO A 158 3.02 21.23 -5.11
N SER A 159 2.68 20.94 -3.85
CA SER A 159 3.29 19.90 -3.04
C SER A 159 3.12 18.50 -3.63
N ILE A 160 2.08 18.23 -4.43
CA ILE A 160 1.89 16.90 -5.01
C ILE A 160 2.54 16.78 -6.38
N GLU A 161 2.73 17.88 -7.11
CA GLU A 161 3.60 17.82 -8.28
C GLU A 161 5.05 17.54 -7.89
N SER A 162 5.52 17.94 -6.71
CA SER A 162 6.85 17.56 -6.24
C SER A 162 6.96 16.07 -5.87
N PHE A 163 5.91 15.47 -5.30
CA PHE A 163 5.89 14.04 -4.96
C PHE A 163 5.55 13.14 -6.16
N LEU A 164 4.51 13.48 -6.93
CA LEU A 164 3.91 12.70 -8.02
C LEU A 164 4.15 13.33 -9.40
N GLY A 165 5.23 14.09 -9.55
CA GLY A 165 5.62 14.74 -10.80
C GLY A 165 6.00 13.80 -11.95
N PRO A 166 6.38 14.35 -13.12
CA PRO A 166 6.92 13.56 -14.22
C PRO A 166 8.17 12.79 -13.79
N THR A 167 8.39 11.61 -14.38
CA THR A 167 9.64 10.86 -14.21
C THR A 167 10.10 10.28 -15.53
N ASP A 168 11.41 10.13 -15.70
CA ASP A 168 12.03 9.52 -16.88
C ASP A 168 12.26 8.01 -16.70
N THR A 169 11.49 7.38 -15.82
CA THR A 169 11.69 5.96 -15.46
C THR A 169 10.85 5.02 -16.33
N SER A 170 11.27 3.75 -16.43
CA SER A 170 10.41 2.68 -16.94
C SER A 170 9.54 2.12 -15.82
N ALA A 171 8.29 1.74 -16.12
CA ALA A 171 7.45 1.06 -15.13
C ALA A 171 7.72 -0.45 -15.06
N ASN A 172 7.47 -1.02 -13.88
CA ASN A 172 7.39 -2.46 -13.66
C ASN A 172 6.06 -2.78 -12.94
N LEU A 173 4.98 -2.87 -13.71
CA LEU A 173 3.64 -3.08 -13.16
C LEU A 173 3.50 -4.41 -12.38
N PRO A 174 4.04 -5.55 -12.85
CA PRO A 174 4.00 -6.80 -12.08
C PRO A 174 4.73 -6.69 -10.73
N GLY A 175 5.89 -6.02 -10.69
CA GLY A 175 6.61 -5.75 -9.45
C GLY A 175 5.81 -4.85 -8.50
N THR A 176 5.20 -3.79 -9.01
CA THR A 176 4.32 -2.91 -8.22
C THR A 176 3.10 -3.67 -7.68
N LEU A 177 2.50 -4.57 -8.46
CA LEU A 177 1.37 -5.39 -8.01
C LEU A 177 1.78 -6.37 -6.90
N LYS A 178 2.97 -6.96 -6.98
CA LYS A 178 3.52 -7.77 -5.88
C LYS A 178 3.64 -6.96 -4.59
N ASN A 179 4.10 -5.70 -4.68
CA ASN A 179 4.17 -4.80 -3.53
C ASN A 179 2.78 -4.45 -2.98
N VAL A 180 1.80 -4.22 -3.85
CA VAL A 180 0.40 -3.98 -3.46
C VAL A 180 -0.16 -5.17 -2.70
N PHE A 181 0.03 -6.39 -3.22
CA PHE A 181 -0.49 -7.60 -2.60
C PHE A 181 0.17 -7.82 -1.24
N GLY A 182 1.50 -7.71 -1.16
CA GLY A 182 2.23 -7.83 0.11
C GLY A 182 1.81 -6.78 1.15
N TRP A 183 1.46 -5.57 0.73
CA TRP A 183 0.90 -4.55 1.62
C TRP A 183 -0.52 -4.90 2.09
N LEU A 184 -1.39 -5.35 1.19
CA LEU A 184 -2.75 -5.78 1.52
C LEU A 184 -2.76 -6.94 2.53
N GLU A 185 -1.81 -7.87 2.41
CA GLU A 185 -1.61 -8.97 3.38
C GLU A 185 -1.14 -8.48 4.73
N ARG A 186 -0.11 -7.63 4.74
CA ARG A 186 0.47 -7.06 5.97
C ARG A 186 -0.57 -6.29 6.78
N GLU A 187 -1.41 -5.51 6.11
CA GLU A 187 -2.48 -4.72 6.73
C GLU A 187 -3.75 -5.54 6.99
N SER A 188 -3.75 -6.85 6.68
CA SER A 188 -4.90 -7.75 6.85
C SER A 188 -6.18 -7.26 6.17
N ILE A 189 -6.07 -6.65 4.99
CA ILE A 189 -7.19 -6.04 4.26
C ILE A 189 -8.04 -7.13 3.61
N SER A 190 -9.28 -7.27 4.09
CA SER A 190 -10.17 -8.33 3.63
C SER A 190 -10.83 -8.06 2.27
N ASN A 191 -11.23 -6.82 1.98
CA ASN A 191 -11.89 -6.45 0.73
C ASN A 191 -11.19 -5.26 0.09
N ALA A 192 -10.72 -5.42 -1.15
CA ALA A 192 -9.99 -4.39 -1.87
C ALA A 192 -10.41 -4.32 -3.34
N ARG A 193 -10.50 -3.09 -3.87
CA ARG A 193 -10.61 -2.83 -5.30
C ARG A 193 -9.32 -2.19 -5.76
N ILE A 194 -8.59 -2.85 -6.64
CA ILE A 194 -7.28 -2.43 -7.13
C ILE A 194 -7.48 -1.89 -8.55
N CYS A 195 -7.32 -0.58 -8.74
CA CYS A 195 -7.46 0.11 -10.02
C CYS A 195 -6.08 0.52 -10.55
N ILE A 196 -5.68 0.02 -11.72
CA ILE A 196 -4.40 0.34 -12.35
C ILE A 196 -4.63 1.40 -13.44
N PHE A 197 -4.00 2.57 -13.29
CA PHE A 197 -4.03 3.66 -14.26
C PHE A 197 -2.72 3.67 -15.04
N SER A 198 -2.78 3.23 -16.30
CA SER A 198 -1.61 3.08 -17.18
C SER A 198 -2.05 3.17 -18.65
N ASP A 199 -1.11 3.52 -19.53
CA ASP A 199 -1.25 3.38 -20.98
C ASP A 199 -1.06 1.93 -21.48
N LEU A 200 -0.84 0.99 -20.55
CA LEU A 200 -0.70 -0.45 -20.78
C LEU A 200 0.42 -0.83 -21.77
N GLN A 201 1.51 -0.07 -21.78
CA GLN A 201 2.66 -0.41 -22.62
C GLN A 201 3.23 -1.79 -22.32
N SER A 202 3.55 -2.55 -23.38
CA SER A 202 4.15 -3.88 -23.27
C SER A 202 5.48 -3.88 -22.50
N SER A 203 6.26 -2.80 -22.60
CA SER A 203 7.50 -2.55 -21.84
C SER A 203 7.29 -2.45 -20.34
N SER A 204 6.11 -2.02 -19.88
CA SER A 204 5.76 -1.91 -18.45
C SER A 204 5.40 -3.25 -17.82
N TRP A 205 4.98 -4.21 -18.65
CA TRP A 205 4.58 -5.56 -18.23
C TRP A 205 5.70 -6.59 -18.36
N LYS A 206 6.53 -6.51 -19.42
CA LYS A 206 7.60 -7.46 -19.74
C LYS A 206 7.19 -8.92 -19.48
N LEU A 207 6.12 -9.36 -20.15
CA LEU A 207 5.44 -10.62 -19.88
C LEU A 207 6.37 -11.84 -19.79
N SER A 208 7.38 -11.92 -20.67
CA SER A 208 8.35 -13.03 -20.67
C SER A 208 9.23 -13.07 -19.42
N GLN A 209 9.64 -11.91 -18.90
CA GLN A 209 10.50 -11.82 -17.72
C GLN A 209 9.69 -11.99 -16.42
N ASN A 210 8.41 -11.58 -16.43
CA ASN A 210 7.53 -11.56 -15.26
C ASN A 210 6.50 -12.69 -15.23
N ALA A 211 6.62 -13.71 -16.09
CA ALA A 211 5.62 -14.76 -16.24
C ALA A 211 5.30 -15.48 -14.92
N VAL A 212 6.33 -15.84 -14.14
CA VAL A 212 6.17 -16.49 -12.83
C VAL A 212 5.43 -15.60 -11.85
N THR A 213 5.86 -14.34 -11.71
CA THR A 213 5.21 -13.35 -10.83
C THR A 213 3.74 -13.15 -11.19
N LEU A 214 3.41 -13.09 -12.48
CA LEU A 214 2.03 -12.93 -12.94
C LEU A 214 1.16 -14.16 -12.63
N GLN A 215 1.74 -15.37 -12.72
CA GLN A 215 1.05 -16.60 -12.32
C GLN A 215 0.81 -16.66 -10.81
N GLU A 216 1.78 -16.24 -9.99
CA GLU A 216 1.61 -16.10 -8.53
C GLU A 216 0.46 -15.14 -8.20
N LEU A 217 0.47 -13.94 -8.78
CA LEU A 217 -0.57 -12.92 -8.56
C LEU A 217 -1.96 -13.41 -9.01
N ALA A 218 -2.04 -14.13 -10.14
CA ALA A 218 -3.30 -14.71 -10.61
C ALA A 218 -3.85 -15.74 -9.61
N ARG A 219 -2.97 -16.64 -9.13
CA ARG A 219 -3.33 -17.66 -8.14
C ARG A 219 -3.82 -17.03 -6.83
N ASP A 220 -3.18 -15.96 -6.38
CA ASP A 220 -3.58 -15.25 -5.15
C ASP A 220 -4.97 -14.60 -5.30
N LEU A 221 -5.28 -14.02 -6.46
CA LEU A 221 -6.60 -13.46 -6.74
C LEU A 221 -7.69 -14.54 -6.76
N GLU A 222 -7.41 -15.70 -7.37
CA GLU A 222 -8.32 -16.83 -7.44
C GLU A 222 -8.63 -17.42 -6.06
N GLN A 223 -7.60 -17.66 -5.24
CA GLN A 223 -7.76 -18.19 -3.87
C GLN A 223 -8.63 -17.29 -3.00
N ARG A 224 -8.59 -15.98 -3.22
CA ARG A 224 -9.34 -14.98 -2.46
C ARG A 224 -10.79 -14.82 -2.92
N LYS A 225 -11.29 -15.63 -3.86
CA LYS A 225 -12.69 -15.72 -4.30
C LYS A 225 -13.35 -14.34 -4.56
N GLY A 226 -12.63 -13.42 -5.20
CA GLY A 226 -13.15 -12.10 -5.58
C GLY A 226 -13.23 -11.06 -4.44
N LYS A 227 -12.64 -11.34 -3.28
CA LYS A 227 -12.41 -10.35 -2.21
C LYS A 227 -11.52 -9.20 -2.66
N TRP A 228 -10.52 -9.52 -3.49
CA TRP A 228 -9.68 -8.54 -4.17
C TRP A 228 -10.08 -8.51 -5.64
N LYS A 229 -10.47 -7.33 -6.12
CA LYS A 229 -10.89 -7.13 -7.51
C LYS A 229 -9.87 -6.25 -8.21
N LEU A 230 -9.21 -6.79 -9.22
CA LEU A 230 -8.29 -6.04 -10.07
C LEU A 230 -9.06 -5.44 -11.26
N GLN A 231 -8.86 -4.16 -11.50
CA GLN A 231 -9.42 -3.43 -12.63
C GLN A 231 -8.31 -2.67 -13.36
N LEU A 232 -8.22 -2.89 -14.66
CA LEU A 232 -7.36 -2.10 -15.54
C LEU A 232 -8.14 -0.86 -16.01
N CYS A 233 -7.53 0.31 -15.90
CA CYS A 233 -8.04 1.58 -16.38
C CYS A 233 -7.15 2.06 -17.53
N PRO A 234 -7.32 1.52 -18.76
CA PRO A 234 -6.52 1.92 -19.91
C PRO A 234 -6.71 3.41 -20.23
N LEU A 235 -5.65 4.05 -20.70
CA LEU A 235 -5.63 5.45 -21.07
C LEU A 235 -5.24 5.59 -22.55
N GLU A 236 -6.05 6.31 -23.33
CA GLU A 236 -5.80 6.53 -24.76
C GLU A 236 -4.96 7.80 -25.00
N THR A 237 -3.98 7.72 -25.90
CA THR A 237 -3.17 8.87 -26.34
C THR A 237 -3.57 9.36 -27.73
N THR A 238 -3.34 10.64 -28.02
CA THR A 238 -3.53 11.22 -29.36
C THR A 238 -2.51 10.74 -30.40
N SER A 239 -1.30 10.35 -29.98
CA SER A 239 -0.24 9.88 -30.88
C SER A 239 -0.29 8.36 -31.11
N LEU A 240 -0.22 7.94 -32.38
CA LEU A 240 -0.18 6.53 -32.80
C LEU A 240 1.26 5.99 -32.97
N SER A 241 2.30 6.82 -32.83
CA SER A 241 3.69 6.37 -32.98
C SER A 241 4.26 5.88 -31.65
N ASN A 242 4.05 4.60 -31.37
CA ASN A 242 4.75 3.89 -30.29
C ASN A 242 6.02 3.26 -30.85
N ARG A 243 7.16 3.95 -30.71
CA ARG A 243 8.50 3.36 -30.92
C ARG A 243 9.12 3.16 -29.55
N SER A 244 9.31 1.92 -29.14
CA SER A 244 10.11 1.59 -27.96
C SER A 244 11.51 1.17 -28.42
N ILE A 245 12.54 1.70 -27.78
CA ILE A 245 13.92 1.27 -27.98
C ILE A 245 14.26 0.36 -26.80
N SER A 246 14.49 -0.92 -27.07
CA SER A 246 14.93 -1.87 -26.07
C SER A 246 16.36 -2.28 -26.37
N LEU A 247 17.28 -1.94 -25.47
CA LEU A 247 18.65 -2.46 -25.51
C LEU A 247 18.61 -3.90 -25.01
N ARG A 248 18.70 -4.87 -25.92
CA ARG A 248 18.89 -6.28 -25.56
C ARG A 248 20.39 -6.51 -25.33
N PRO A 249 20.82 -6.97 -24.15
CA PRO A 249 22.21 -7.41 -23.98
C PRO A 249 22.43 -8.65 -24.85
N GLN A 250 23.07 -8.47 -26.01
CA GLN A 250 23.42 -9.56 -26.90
C GLN A 250 24.65 -10.26 -26.34
N LYS A 251 24.48 -11.49 -25.83
CA LYS A 251 25.59 -12.32 -25.37
C LYS A 251 26.39 -12.76 -26.59
N ARG A 252 27.48 -12.05 -26.89
CA ARG A 252 28.38 -12.36 -28.01
C ARG A 252 29.30 -13.50 -27.57
N THR A 253 29.25 -14.63 -28.26
CA THR A 253 30.21 -15.72 -28.10
C THR A 253 31.15 -15.70 -29.30
N PRO A 254 32.35 -15.09 -29.19
CA PRO A 254 33.33 -15.17 -30.26
C PRO A 254 33.81 -16.62 -30.40
N TYR A 255 33.91 -17.12 -31.62
CA TYR A 255 34.58 -18.38 -31.91
C TYR A 255 35.76 -18.11 -32.86
N PHE A 256 36.87 -18.82 -32.65
CA PHE A 256 38.04 -18.76 -33.51
C PHE A 256 38.00 -19.93 -34.48
N LEU A 257 37.94 -19.65 -35.78
CA LEU A 257 38.14 -20.64 -36.84
C LEU A 257 39.54 -20.43 -37.41
N ILE A 258 40.38 -21.47 -37.38
CA ILE A 258 41.72 -21.45 -37.97
C ILE A 258 41.72 -22.50 -39.08
N GLU A 259 41.70 -22.06 -40.32
CA GLU A 259 41.85 -22.93 -41.50
C GLU A 259 43.24 -22.72 -42.12
N ARG A 260 43.93 -23.81 -42.42
CA ARG A 260 45.27 -23.80 -42.99
C ARG A 260 45.16 -23.79 -44.51
N SER A 261 45.63 -22.71 -45.16
CA SER A 261 45.83 -22.71 -46.61
C SER A 261 47.16 -23.38 -46.93
N GLU A 262 47.14 -24.44 -47.73
CA GLU A 262 48.34 -25.10 -48.20
C GLU A 262 49.09 -24.13 -49.15
N THR A 263 50.22 -23.59 -48.66
CA THR A 263 51.26 -22.82 -49.38
C THR A 263 51.02 -21.30 -49.58
N GLY A 264 51.56 -20.47 -48.66
CA GLY A 264 51.65 -19.01 -48.79
C GLY A 264 51.58 -18.26 -47.46
N GLU A 265 52.03 -16.99 -47.41
CA GLU A 265 52.10 -16.13 -46.21
C GLU A 265 50.85 -16.22 -45.30
N GLU A 266 51.07 -16.37 -43.99
CA GLU A 266 50.02 -16.62 -43.01
C GLU A 266 49.20 -15.34 -42.70
N LEU A 267 48.06 -15.19 -43.36
CA LEU A 267 47.03 -14.22 -43.00
C LEU A 267 46.05 -14.87 -42.02
N ILE A 268 46.00 -14.37 -40.79
CA ILE A 268 44.95 -14.73 -39.83
C ILE A 268 43.85 -13.69 -39.93
N SER A 269 42.77 -14.04 -40.64
CA SER A 269 41.56 -13.20 -40.69
C SER A 269 40.64 -13.58 -39.54
N LEU A 270 40.36 -12.61 -38.67
CA LEU A 270 39.45 -12.78 -37.54
C LEU A 270 38.05 -12.34 -37.97
N GLU A 271 37.16 -13.31 -38.22
CA GLU A 271 35.76 -13.05 -38.56
C GLU A 271 34.92 -12.93 -37.29
N ILE A 272 34.35 -11.74 -37.07
CA ILE A 272 33.37 -11.52 -36.01
C ILE A 272 31.99 -11.50 -36.67
N GLN A 273 31.24 -12.58 -36.49
CA GLN A 273 29.89 -12.69 -37.02
C GLN A 273 28.85 -12.21 -35.99
N SER A 274 28.12 -11.15 -36.35
CA SER A 274 26.87 -10.75 -35.70
C SER A 274 25.69 -11.05 -36.63
N GLU A 275 24.50 -11.30 -36.08
CA GLU A 275 23.28 -11.69 -36.83
C GLU A 275 22.94 -10.80 -38.04
N ALA A 276 23.44 -9.56 -38.09
CA ALA A 276 23.19 -8.61 -39.19
C ALA A 276 24.46 -8.06 -39.88
N THR A 277 25.66 -8.33 -39.39
CA THR A 277 26.90 -7.71 -39.90
C THR A 277 28.09 -8.64 -39.72
N ARG A 278 28.83 -8.88 -40.81
CA ARG A 278 30.15 -9.52 -40.78
C ARG A 278 31.21 -8.43 -40.73
N SER A 279 32.09 -8.52 -39.73
CA SER A 279 33.26 -7.65 -39.64
C SER A 279 34.51 -8.52 -39.69
N TYR A 280 35.42 -8.19 -40.59
CA TYR A 280 36.70 -8.87 -40.75
C TYR A 280 37.80 -7.99 -40.17
N LEU A 281 38.68 -8.58 -39.37
CA LEU A 281 39.93 -7.97 -38.94
C LEU A 281 41.08 -8.80 -39.50
N ASP A 282 41.75 -8.27 -40.52
CA ASP A 282 42.91 -8.93 -41.10
C ASP A 282 44.15 -8.60 -40.27
N LEU A 283 44.69 -9.60 -39.59
CA LEU A 283 45.90 -9.46 -38.79
C LEU A 283 47.10 -9.92 -39.62
N ASN A 284 47.90 -8.96 -40.09
CA ASN A 284 49.16 -9.24 -40.75
C ASN A 284 50.24 -9.48 -39.69
N LEU A 285 50.61 -10.74 -39.48
CA LEU A 285 51.64 -11.13 -38.51
C LEU A 285 53.02 -11.09 -39.18
N THR A 286 53.66 -9.92 -39.17
CA THR A 286 54.99 -9.73 -39.77
C THR A 286 56.17 -10.12 -38.86
N SER A 287 55.90 -10.63 -37.64
CA SER A 287 56.96 -11.02 -36.69
C SER A 287 56.56 -12.22 -35.83
N ALA A 288 57.57 -12.94 -35.31
CA ALA A 288 57.39 -14.18 -34.55
C ALA A 288 56.61 -14.04 -33.22
N ARG A 289 56.32 -12.80 -32.76
CA ARG A 289 55.48 -12.58 -31.57
C ARG A 289 54.79 -11.21 -31.63
N THR A 290 53.48 -11.21 -31.86
CA THR A 290 52.64 -10.00 -31.83
C THR A 290 51.68 -10.10 -30.64
N ILE A 291 51.74 -9.16 -29.69
CA ILE A 291 50.82 -9.09 -28.53
C ILE A 291 49.82 -7.97 -28.82
N LEU A 292 48.54 -8.32 -29.00
CA LEU A 292 47.45 -7.36 -29.19
C LEU A 292 46.73 -7.16 -27.86
N ASN A 293 46.76 -5.93 -27.34
CA ASN A 293 46.10 -5.56 -26.09
C ASN A 293 44.66 -5.14 -26.40
N SER A 294 43.67 -5.81 -25.81
CA SER A 294 42.24 -5.65 -26.12
C SER A 294 41.60 -4.37 -25.60
N SER A 295 42.39 -3.35 -25.21
CA SER A 295 41.91 -2.09 -24.64
C SER A 295 41.54 -1.02 -25.68
N LEU A 296 41.57 -1.34 -26.98
CA LEU A 296 41.31 -0.39 -28.08
C LEU A 296 40.04 -0.69 -28.88
N ILE A 297 39.18 -1.58 -28.41
CA ILE A 297 37.86 -1.81 -29.03
C ILE A 297 36.81 -1.17 -28.12
N SER A 298 36.60 0.13 -28.30
CA SER A 298 35.45 0.89 -27.76
C SER A 298 34.31 0.90 -28.76
#